data_AF-A0A7Y5SLU6-F1
#
_entry.id   AF-A0A7Y5SLU6-F1
#
_cell.length_a   1.000
_cell.length_b   1.000
_cell.length_c   1.000
_cell.angle_alpha   90.00
_cell.angle_beta   90.00
_cell.angle_gamma   90.00
#
_symmetry.space_group_name_H-M   'P 1'
#
loop_
_entity.id
_entity.type
_entity.pdbx_description
1 polymer ?
#
loop_
_entity_poly.entity_id
_entity_poly.type
_entity_poly.pdbx_seq_one_letter_code
_entity_poly.pdbx_strand_id
1 'polypeptide(L)'
;TIRLALVGTGARGSGAVADAFSSTGGPVKLYAMADIFEDRIQASLKNLGKDFADKIDVTPDRSFVGFDAYKKAIDCLKPGDVVLLTTPSVFRPLHFEYAVGKGVNVFMEKSFAVDSPGTRRLLAAAEKSEKQNLKVACGFMWRHSKARQAVVRRIHDGEIGDVHTLRIYRVHGPVYCPKKPADMNEVTFQVKYKASFNWVTGGFFVDWHCHNVDVACWVKNAWPVSAQGMGGRCYAEAGNLFDHYTVEYTFADGAKLFAFSRHMNNCWQTYSDYAHGSKGSAVIMTNLSTPDPRIYKSQNMVDADLVWKYEQKESNPYQDEWQVLLDAIRQDKPHNEARRAGEANLATLMGRMATHTGAMVTWDEAMASTFEYMPDIDRLSFDTPAPIQPGPDGIYPAPQPGRTKEV
;
A
#
# COMPACT_ATOMS: atom_id res chain seq x y z
N THR A 1 7.55 -23.18 16.01
CA THR A 1 7.95 -21.79 15.72
C THR A 1 7.81 -21.54 14.25
N ILE A 2 7.10 -20.47 13.86
CA ILE A 2 7.03 -20.01 12.47
C ILE A 2 8.33 -19.27 12.14
N ARG A 3 8.95 -19.60 11.01
CA ARG A 3 10.11 -18.86 10.49
C ARG A 3 9.62 -17.73 9.59
N LEU A 4 10.28 -16.59 9.69
CA LEU A 4 9.98 -15.39 8.93
C LEU A 4 11.18 -15.04 8.05
N ALA A 5 10.97 -14.85 6.75
CA ALA A 5 11.95 -14.22 5.87
C ALA A 5 11.55 -12.77 5.60
N LEU A 6 12.45 -11.82 5.84
CA LEU A 6 12.22 -10.40 5.54
C LEU A 6 12.82 -10.04 4.17
N VAL A 7 11.96 -9.70 3.22
CA VAL A 7 12.37 -9.19 1.89
C VAL A 7 12.09 -7.69 1.84
N GLY A 8 13.15 -6.89 1.77
CA GLY A 8 13.13 -5.45 2.01
C GLY A 8 13.33 -5.14 3.49
N THR A 9 14.49 -4.63 3.85
CA THR A 9 14.96 -4.48 5.24
C THR A 9 14.93 -3.02 5.72
N GLY A 10 14.13 -2.18 5.06
CA GLY A 10 13.91 -0.80 5.46
C GLY A 10 13.15 -0.66 6.80
N ALA A 11 12.87 0.59 7.17
CA ALA A 11 12.19 0.92 8.43
C ALA A 11 10.82 0.24 8.56
N ARG A 12 10.01 0.23 7.49
CA ARG A 12 8.70 -0.44 7.49
C ARG A 12 8.82 -1.96 7.65
N GLY A 13 9.77 -2.59 6.95
CA GLY A 13 10.06 -4.02 7.09
C GLY A 13 10.49 -4.40 8.50
N SER A 14 11.43 -3.65 9.08
CA SER A 14 11.86 -3.85 10.47
C SER A 14 10.70 -3.64 11.45
N GLY A 15 9.88 -2.62 11.25
CA GLY A 15 8.67 -2.39 12.05
C GLY A 15 7.69 -3.56 11.98
N ALA A 16 7.40 -4.07 10.78
CA ALA A 16 6.50 -5.21 10.62
C ALA A 16 7.05 -6.52 11.23
N VAL A 17 8.37 -6.72 11.26
CA VAL A 17 8.97 -7.82 12.05
C VAL A 17 8.73 -7.62 13.54
N ALA A 18 8.91 -6.39 14.06
CA ALA A 18 8.62 -6.09 15.45
C ALA A 18 7.13 -6.27 15.80
N ASP A 19 6.22 -5.91 14.88
CA ASP A 19 4.78 -6.15 15.01
C ASP A 19 4.48 -7.66 15.07
N ALA A 20 5.09 -8.47 14.20
CA ALA A 20 5.00 -9.93 14.23
C ALA A 20 5.50 -10.52 15.57
N PHE A 21 6.63 -10.03 16.06
CA PHE A 21 7.21 -10.47 17.34
C PHE A 21 6.38 -10.05 18.56
N SER A 22 5.64 -8.96 18.45
CA SER A 22 4.80 -8.43 19.53
C SER A 22 3.41 -9.07 19.57
N SER A 23 3.03 -9.78 18.51
CA SER A 23 1.78 -10.55 18.49
C SER A 23 1.80 -11.70 19.50
N THR A 24 0.61 -12.12 19.93
CA THR A 24 0.41 -13.20 20.91
C THR A 24 0.12 -14.55 20.24
N GLY A 25 0.07 -14.60 18.91
CA GLY A 25 -0.27 -15.78 18.10
C GLY A 25 0.74 -16.93 18.18
N GLY A 26 1.73 -16.88 19.07
CA GLY A 26 2.74 -17.93 19.27
C GLY A 26 4.11 -17.59 18.69
N PRO A 27 5.11 -18.48 18.84
CA PRO A 27 6.51 -18.13 18.57
C PRO A 27 6.79 -17.91 17.07
N VAL A 28 7.44 -16.79 16.76
CA VAL A 28 7.94 -16.38 15.44
C VAL A 28 9.43 -16.08 15.57
N LYS A 29 10.23 -16.49 14.58
CA LYS A 29 11.65 -16.14 14.49
C LYS A 29 12.00 -15.58 13.13
N LEU A 30 12.76 -14.48 13.09
CA LEU A 30 13.37 -13.99 11.86
C LEU A 30 14.51 -14.92 11.48
N TYR A 31 14.45 -15.50 10.27
CA TYR A 31 15.29 -16.62 9.87
C TYR A 31 16.18 -16.31 8.65
N ALA A 32 15.71 -15.45 7.74
CA ALA A 32 16.45 -15.01 6.58
C ALA A 32 16.09 -13.55 6.24
N MET A 33 17.00 -12.86 5.56
CA MET A 33 16.80 -11.46 5.13
C MET A 33 17.32 -11.25 3.71
N ALA A 34 16.63 -10.41 2.96
CA ALA A 34 17.02 -10.00 1.62
C ALA A 34 16.81 -8.50 1.40
N ASP A 35 17.80 -7.84 0.82
CA ASP A 35 17.71 -6.46 0.34
C ASP A 35 18.63 -6.27 -0.87
N ILE A 36 18.52 -5.15 -1.58
CA ILE A 36 19.56 -4.76 -2.55
C ILE A 36 20.67 -3.94 -1.89
N PHE A 37 20.48 -3.54 -0.63
CA PHE A 37 21.37 -2.70 0.15
C PHE A 37 21.85 -3.42 1.42
N GLU A 38 23.14 -3.79 1.46
CA GLU A 38 23.76 -4.44 2.64
C GLU A 38 23.61 -3.59 3.91
N ASP A 39 23.77 -2.26 3.80
CA ASP A 39 23.63 -1.34 4.93
C ASP A 39 22.24 -1.38 5.57
N ARG A 40 21.19 -1.71 4.79
CA ARG A 40 19.83 -1.86 5.29
C ARG A 40 19.66 -3.15 6.09
N ILE A 41 20.26 -4.26 5.66
CA ILE A 41 20.24 -5.53 6.38
C ILE A 41 20.89 -5.34 7.75
N GLN A 42 22.10 -4.78 7.78
CA GLN A 42 22.85 -4.56 9.01
C GLN A 42 22.13 -3.59 9.97
N ALA A 43 21.56 -2.49 9.45
CA ALA A 43 20.79 -1.56 10.27
C ALA A 43 19.52 -2.20 10.84
N SER A 44 18.83 -3.06 10.07
CA SER A 44 17.64 -3.78 10.51
C SER A 44 17.96 -4.77 11.63
N LEU A 45 18.99 -5.61 11.44
CA LEU A 45 19.46 -6.56 12.47
C LEU A 45 19.86 -5.84 13.76
N LYS A 46 20.63 -4.76 13.65
CA LYS A 46 21.04 -3.94 14.80
C LYS A 46 19.84 -3.37 15.56
N ASN A 47 18.82 -2.89 14.84
CA ASN A 47 17.65 -2.28 15.48
C ASN A 47 16.75 -3.34 16.14
N LEU A 48 16.47 -4.44 15.44
CA LEU A 48 15.66 -5.53 15.98
C LEU A 48 16.34 -6.22 17.17
N GLY A 49 17.67 -6.37 17.12
CA GLY A 49 18.45 -7.01 18.18
C GLY A 49 18.46 -6.26 19.52
N LYS A 50 17.99 -5.00 19.58
CA LYS A 50 17.87 -4.24 20.84
C LYS A 50 16.81 -4.85 21.76
N ASP A 51 15.66 -5.20 21.18
CA ASP A 51 14.47 -5.60 21.94
C ASP A 51 14.06 -7.06 21.68
N PHE A 52 14.59 -7.69 20.62
CA PHE A 52 14.14 -9.01 20.14
C PHE A 52 15.29 -9.98 19.80
N ALA A 53 16.44 -9.85 20.46
CA ALA A 53 17.62 -10.67 20.17
C ALA A 53 17.35 -12.19 20.18
N ASP A 54 16.50 -12.68 21.10
CA ASP A 54 16.11 -14.09 21.24
C ASP A 54 15.23 -14.62 20.08
N LYS A 55 14.60 -13.70 19.33
CA LYS A 55 13.73 -14.00 18.19
C LYS A 55 14.44 -13.87 16.84
N ILE A 56 15.73 -13.53 16.83
CA ILE A 56 16.55 -13.45 15.61
C ILE A 56 17.40 -14.71 15.48
N ASP A 57 17.24 -15.40 14.36
CA ASP A 57 18.01 -16.58 13.94
C ASP A 57 18.49 -16.40 12.49
N VAL A 58 19.12 -15.26 12.25
CA VAL A 58 19.69 -14.89 10.94
C VAL A 58 21.21 -15.04 11.02
N THR A 59 21.76 -15.92 10.20
CA THR A 59 23.21 -16.08 10.03
C THR A 59 23.69 -15.30 8.81
N PRO A 60 25.01 -15.06 8.66
CA PRO A 60 25.57 -14.42 7.47
C PRO A 60 25.19 -15.11 6.15
N ASP A 61 25.13 -16.45 6.13
CA ASP A 61 24.71 -17.25 4.96
C ASP A 61 23.20 -17.17 4.65
N ARG A 62 22.39 -16.58 5.55
CA ARG A 62 20.96 -16.31 5.36
C ARG A 62 20.64 -14.81 5.23
N SER A 63 21.68 -14.01 4.95
CA SER A 63 21.59 -12.59 4.62
C SER A 63 21.99 -12.39 3.17
N PHE A 64 21.04 -12.02 2.32
CA PHE A 64 21.22 -12.01 0.87
C PHE A 64 21.13 -10.59 0.30
N VAL A 65 22.09 -10.23 -0.56
CA VAL A 65 22.09 -8.95 -1.27
C VAL A 65 21.93 -9.12 -2.78
N GLY A 66 21.04 -8.33 -3.37
CA GLY A 66 20.86 -8.25 -4.82
C GLY A 66 19.40 -8.37 -5.26
N PHE A 67 19.13 -8.11 -6.54
CA PHE A 67 17.77 -8.21 -7.09
C PHE A 67 17.20 -9.63 -7.06
N ASP A 68 18.04 -10.67 -7.03
CA ASP A 68 17.63 -12.07 -6.90
C ASP A 68 17.55 -12.55 -5.43
N ALA A 69 17.95 -11.72 -4.47
CA ALA A 69 18.07 -12.09 -3.06
C ALA A 69 16.74 -12.53 -2.43
N TYR A 70 15.62 -12.00 -2.90
CA TYR A 70 14.29 -12.40 -2.41
C TYR A 70 14.05 -13.91 -2.60
N LYS A 71 14.52 -14.49 -3.72
CA LYS A 71 14.38 -15.93 -3.99
C LYS A 71 15.13 -16.74 -2.93
N LYS A 72 16.39 -16.36 -2.67
CA LYS A 72 17.26 -17.02 -1.68
C LYS A 72 16.68 -16.95 -0.27
N ALA A 73 16.12 -15.80 0.13
CA ALA A 73 15.46 -15.67 1.42
C ALA A 73 14.16 -16.49 1.52
N ILE A 74 13.35 -16.53 0.47
CA ILE A 74 12.13 -17.36 0.43
C ILE A 74 12.49 -18.85 0.43
N ASP A 75 13.55 -19.26 -0.25
CA ASP A 75 14.04 -20.65 -0.32
C ASP A 75 14.48 -21.21 1.05
N CYS A 76 14.73 -20.34 2.02
CA CYS A 76 15.03 -20.74 3.40
C CYS A 76 13.79 -21.19 4.19
N LEU A 77 12.58 -20.93 3.67
CA LEU A 77 11.30 -21.22 4.32
C LEU A 77 10.77 -22.62 3.97
N LYS A 78 9.84 -23.14 4.79
CA LYS A 78 9.13 -24.42 4.57
C LYS A 78 7.62 -24.19 4.67
N PRO A 79 6.77 -25.17 4.29
CA PRO A 79 5.33 -25.05 4.46
C PRO A 79 4.94 -24.63 5.89
N GLY A 80 4.05 -23.65 5.99
CA GLY A 80 3.63 -23.05 7.26
C GLY A 80 4.43 -21.81 7.69
N ASP A 81 5.59 -21.55 7.10
CA ASP A 81 6.36 -20.33 7.34
C ASP A 81 5.79 -19.11 6.59
N VAL A 82 6.30 -17.92 6.91
CA VAL A 82 5.85 -16.64 6.34
C VAL A 82 7.01 -15.93 5.66
N VAL A 83 6.80 -15.41 4.46
CA VAL A 83 7.63 -14.34 3.90
C VAL A 83 6.95 -12.99 4.12
N LEU A 84 7.72 -12.01 4.59
CA LEU A 84 7.32 -10.62 4.74
C LEU A 84 7.92 -9.80 3.59
N LEU A 85 7.05 -9.34 2.69
CA LEU A 85 7.41 -8.56 1.50
C LEU A 85 7.21 -7.07 1.78
N THR A 86 8.30 -6.30 1.88
CA THR A 86 8.26 -4.85 2.14
C THR A 86 9.16 -4.02 1.22
N THR A 87 9.57 -4.63 0.10
CA THR A 87 10.19 -3.91 -1.02
C THR A 87 9.20 -2.96 -1.68
N PRO A 88 9.69 -1.98 -2.48
CA PRO A 88 8.80 -1.14 -3.28
C PRO A 88 7.80 -1.94 -4.12
N SER A 89 6.65 -1.35 -4.39
CA SER A 89 5.49 -2.06 -4.97
C SER A 89 5.72 -2.55 -6.39
N VAL A 90 6.67 -1.99 -7.14
CA VAL A 90 7.06 -2.51 -8.47
C VAL A 90 7.54 -3.96 -8.41
N PHE A 91 8.20 -4.35 -7.31
CA PHE A 91 8.71 -5.71 -7.13
C PHE A 91 7.68 -6.67 -6.54
N ARG A 92 6.54 -6.14 -6.06
CA ARG A 92 5.64 -6.93 -5.24
C ARG A 92 4.96 -8.08 -5.98
N PRO A 93 4.45 -7.90 -7.22
CA PRO A 93 3.87 -9.01 -7.98
C PRO A 93 4.86 -10.16 -8.17
N LEU A 94 6.09 -9.85 -8.59
CA LEU A 94 7.17 -10.82 -8.77
C LEU A 94 7.49 -11.59 -7.48
N HIS A 95 7.66 -10.89 -6.35
CA HIS A 95 7.98 -11.54 -5.08
C HIS A 95 6.82 -12.41 -4.58
N PHE A 96 5.57 -11.94 -4.74
CA PHE A 96 4.38 -12.68 -4.32
C PHE A 96 4.16 -13.93 -5.16
N GLU A 97 4.28 -13.85 -6.48
CA GLU A 97 4.22 -15.00 -7.40
C GLU A 97 5.22 -16.08 -7.01
N TYR A 98 6.45 -15.69 -6.70
CA TYR A 98 7.48 -16.63 -6.28
C TYR A 98 7.15 -17.30 -4.94
N ALA A 99 6.70 -16.54 -3.95
CA ALA A 99 6.28 -17.05 -2.65
C ALA A 99 5.12 -18.06 -2.76
N VAL A 100 4.09 -17.72 -3.54
CA VAL A 100 2.96 -18.63 -3.82
C VAL A 100 3.44 -19.87 -4.58
N GLY A 101 4.35 -19.72 -5.55
CA GLY A 101 5.00 -20.82 -6.24
C GLY A 101 5.72 -21.80 -5.29
N LYS A 102 6.26 -21.30 -4.18
CA LYS A 102 6.93 -22.10 -3.13
C LYS A 102 5.97 -22.64 -2.07
N GLY A 103 4.69 -22.26 -2.09
CA GLY A 103 3.71 -22.73 -1.11
C GLY A 103 3.94 -22.19 0.30
N VAL A 104 4.49 -20.97 0.43
CA VAL A 104 4.70 -20.31 1.72
C VAL A 104 3.65 -19.23 1.97
N ASN A 105 3.31 -18.99 3.24
CA ASN A 105 2.38 -17.93 3.62
C ASN A 105 3.03 -16.57 3.42
N VAL A 106 2.22 -15.52 3.26
CA VAL A 106 2.72 -14.20 2.87
C VAL A 106 2.12 -13.12 3.76
N PHE A 107 2.97 -12.24 4.26
CA PHE A 107 2.57 -10.89 4.63
C PHE A 107 3.15 -9.94 3.58
N MET A 108 2.32 -9.08 3.01
CA MET A 108 2.77 -8.14 1.99
C MET A 108 2.33 -6.70 2.30
N GLU A 109 3.29 -5.80 2.57
CA GLU A 109 3.06 -4.37 2.85
C GLU A 109 2.47 -3.59 1.67
N LYS A 110 1.54 -2.68 1.89
CA LYS A 110 1.09 -1.81 0.78
C LYS A 110 2.25 -0.94 0.23
N SER A 111 2.20 -0.46 -1.02
CA SER A 111 1.25 -0.79 -2.10
C SER A 111 1.63 -2.09 -2.84
N PHE A 112 0.82 -2.52 -3.83
CA PHE A 112 0.88 -3.89 -4.34
C PHE A 112 1.32 -4.03 -5.81
N ALA A 113 1.14 -3.00 -6.63
CA ALA A 113 1.68 -2.91 -7.98
C ALA A 113 1.66 -1.44 -8.45
N VAL A 114 2.47 -1.11 -9.46
CA VAL A 114 2.59 0.26 -9.99
C VAL A 114 1.84 0.50 -11.31
N ASP A 115 1.37 -0.58 -11.94
CA ASP A 115 0.67 -0.58 -13.21
C ASP A 115 -0.27 -1.80 -13.32
N SER A 116 -1.05 -1.84 -14.41
CA SER A 116 -2.06 -2.87 -14.64
C SER A 116 -1.48 -4.25 -14.95
N PRO A 117 -0.41 -4.40 -15.75
CA PRO A 117 0.30 -5.68 -15.89
C PRO A 117 0.74 -6.26 -14.55
N GLY A 118 1.37 -5.47 -13.68
CA GLY A 118 1.73 -5.89 -12.33
C GLY A 118 0.51 -6.25 -11.46
N THR A 119 -0.59 -5.53 -11.61
CA THR A 119 -1.84 -5.83 -10.87
C THR A 119 -2.45 -7.15 -11.32
N ARG A 120 -2.47 -7.45 -12.63
CA ARG A 120 -2.97 -8.74 -13.16
C ARG A 120 -2.11 -9.92 -12.67
N ARG A 121 -0.78 -9.75 -12.67
CA ARG A 121 0.18 -10.68 -12.07
C ARG A 121 -0.15 -10.99 -10.60
N LEU A 122 -0.37 -9.93 -9.80
CA LEU A 122 -0.77 -10.05 -8.40
C LEU A 122 -2.09 -10.81 -8.23
N LEU A 123 -3.12 -10.50 -9.04
CA LEU A 123 -4.44 -11.16 -8.98
C LEU A 123 -4.37 -12.63 -9.37
N ALA A 124 -3.55 -12.99 -10.37
CA ALA A 124 -3.33 -14.39 -10.74
C ALA A 124 -2.63 -15.17 -9.60
N ALA A 125 -1.64 -14.55 -8.94
CA ALA A 125 -1.00 -15.12 -7.76
C ALA A 125 -1.98 -15.24 -6.58
N ALA A 126 -2.87 -14.26 -6.40
CA ALA A 126 -3.93 -14.30 -5.38
C ALA A 126 -4.84 -15.52 -5.59
N GLU A 127 -5.36 -15.72 -6.80
CA GLU A 127 -6.20 -16.87 -7.13
C GLU A 127 -5.48 -18.21 -6.88
N LYS A 128 -4.20 -18.31 -7.26
CA LYS A 128 -3.40 -19.49 -6.99
C LYS A 128 -3.21 -19.73 -5.49
N SER A 129 -2.98 -18.68 -4.72
CA SER A 129 -2.79 -18.75 -3.26
C SER A 129 -4.08 -19.19 -2.53
N GLU A 130 -5.25 -18.75 -3.01
CA GLU A 130 -6.56 -19.20 -2.52
C GLU A 130 -6.74 -20.70 -2.76
N LYS A 131 -6.47 -21.18 -3.98
CA LYS A 131 -6.54 -22.61 -4.35
C LYS A 131 -5.61 -23.50 -3.52
N GLN A 132 -4.49 -22.96 -3.07
CA GLN A 132 -3.50 -23.65 -2.24
C GLN A 132 -3.78 -23.53 -0.73
N ASN A 133 -4.85 -22.83 -0.32
CA ASN A 133 -5.14 -22.48 1.07
C ASN A 133 -3.94 -21.82 1.78
N LEU A 134 -3.19 -20.98 1.06
CA LEU A 134 -2.14 -20.15 1.65
C LEU A 134 -2.76 -18.98 2.39
N LYS A 135 -2.10 -18.61 3.48
CA LYS A 135 -2.55 -17.54 4.36
C LYS A 135 -1.84 -16.28 3.91
N VAL A 136 -2.60 -15.27 3.50
CA VAL A 136 -2.06 -14.04 2.93
C VAL A 136 -2.67 -12.83 3.61
N ALA A 137 -1.86 -12.09 4.34
CA ALA A 137 -2.20 -10.78 4.90
C ALA A 137 -1.61 -9.66 4.06
N CYS A 138 -2.33 -8.54 3.97
CA CYS A 138 -1.93 -7.38 3.20
C CYS A 138 -1.89 -6.15 4.12
N GLY A 139 -0.86 -5.30 3.99
CA GLY A 139 -0.61 -4.13 4.84
C GLY A 139 -1.64 -2.98 4.72
N PHE A 140 -2.91 -3.29 4.51
CA PHE A 140 -4.06 -2.42 4.71
C PHE A 140 -4.58 -2.55 6.15
N MET A 141 -3.68 -2.33 7.12
CA MET A 141 -3.91 -2.45 8.57
C MET A 141 -5.19 -1.75 9.06
N TRP A 142 -5.65 -0.68 8.41
CA TRP A 142 -6.92 0.00 8.75
C TRP A 142 -8.15 -0.90 8.67
N ARG A 143 -8.11 -2.00 7.91
CA ARG A 143 -9.16 -3.03 7.91
C ARG A 143 -9.21 -3.83 9.21
N HIS A 144 -8.13 -3.84 9.98
CA HIS A 144 -8.02 -4.52 11.28
C HIS A 144 -8.34 -3.59 12.46
N SER A 145 -8.49 -2.29 12.20
CA SER A 145 -8.90 -1.28 13.18
C SER A 145 -10.31 -1.54 13.69
N LYS A 146 -10.48 -1.77 15.00
CA LYS A 146 -11.78 -2.08 15.61
C LYS A 146 -12.74 -0.90 15.52
N ALA A 147 -12.22 0.31 15.72
CA ALA A 147 -12.97 1.55 15.52
C ALA A 147 -13.53 1.66 14.09
N ARG A 148 -12.69 1.44 13.07
CA ARG A 148 -13.13 1.51 11.67
C ARG A 148 -14.12 0.40 11.32
N GLN A 149 -13.87 -0.83 11.79
CA GLN A 149 -14.82 -1.93 11.63
C GLN A 149 -16.18 -1.61 12.27
N ALA A 150 -16.22 -0.92 13.41
CA ALA A 150 -17.46 -0.54 14.08
C ALA A 150 -18.25 0.48 13.26
N VAL A 151 -17.63 1.57 12.80
CA VAL A 151 -18.33 2.60 12.02
C VAL A 151 -18.77 2.09 10.65
N VAL A 152 -17.95 1.28 9.98
CA VAL A 152 -18.32 0.72 8.67
C VAL A 152 -19.50 -0.23 8.79
N ARG A 153 -19.52 -1.10 9.81
CA ARG A 153 -20.69 -1.97 10.08
C ARG A 153 -21.97 -1.16 10.26
N ARG A 154 -21.94 -0.11 11.09
CA ARG A 154 -23.10 0.77 11.31
C ARG A 154 -23.59 1.46 10.04
N ILE A 155 -22.66 1.90 9.19
CA ILE A 155 -23.00 2.47 7.88
C ILE A 155 -23.68 1.42 7.00
N HIS A 156 -23.15 0.20 6.96
CA HIS A 156 -23.75 -0.91 6.20
C HIS A 156 -25.10 -1.35 6.76
N ASP A 157 -25.31 -1.21 8.07
CA ASP A 157 -26.59 -1.43 8.76
C ASP A 157 -27.61 -0.28 8.50
N GLY A 158 -27.22 0.76 7.75
CA GLY A 158 -28.10 1.81 7.25
C GLY A 158 -28.24 3.04 8.16
N GLU A 159 -27.36 3.21 9.16
CA GLU A 159 -27.44 4.34 10.11
C GLU A 159 -27.39 5.72 9.44
N ILE A 160 -26.69 5.85 8.29
CA ILE A 160 -26.66 7.10 7.50
C ILE A 160 -27.48 7.01 6.20
N GLY A 161 -28.26 5.94 6.00
CA GLY A 161 -28.99 5.69 4.76
C GLY A 161 -28.08 5.36 3.58
N ASP A 162 -28.51 5.71 2.37
CA ASP A 162 -27.77 5.40 1.14
C ASP A 162 -26.56 6.33 1.00
N VAL A 163 -25.36 5.75 0.97
CA VAL A 163 -24.10 6.50 0.83
C VAL A 163 -23.98 7.05 -0.58
N HIS A 164 -24.14 8.38 -0.73
CA HIS A 164 -24.08 9.07 -2.03
C HIS A 164 -22.76 9.81 -2.24
N THR A 165 -22.04 10.18 -1.18
CA THR A 165 -20.80 10.94 -1.29
C THR A 165 -19.77 10.52 -0.25
N LEU A 166 -18.54 10.30 -0.70
CA LEU A 166 -17.38 10.03 0.12
C LEU A 166 -16.33 11.11 -0.16
N ARG A 167 -15.61 11.53 0.89
CA ARG A 167 -14.53 12.51 0.78
C ARG A 167 -13.34 12.02 1.56
N ILE A 168 -12.22 11.84 0.89
CA ILE A 168 -10.97 11.41 1.49
C ILE A 168 -9.89 12.44 1.24
N TYR A 169 -9.13 12.74 2.29
CA TYR A 169 -8.09 13.76 2.25
C TYR A 169 -6.79 13.20 2.78
N ARG A 170 -5.72 13.40 2.01
CA ARG A 170 -4.34 13.22 2.45
C ARG A 170 -3.51 14.38 1.92
N VAL A 171 -3.65 15.53 2.58
CA VAL A 171 -3.00 16.77 2.18
C VAL A 171 -2.04 17.20 3.27
N HIS A 172 -0.75 17.06 2.99
CA HIS A 172 0.29 17.42 3.93
C HIS A 172 1.57 18.00 3.30
N GLY A 173 2.66 18.09 4.07
CA GLY A 173 3.98 18.54 3.59
C GLY A 173 4.63 17.60 2.55
N PRO A 174 5.67 18.08 1.82
CA PRO A 174 6.26 17.41 0.68
C PRO A 174 7.14 16.22 1.03
N VAL A 175 7.34 15.35 0.03
CA VAL A 175 8.48 14.44 -0.01
C VAL A 175 9.57 15.11 -0.85
N TYR A 176 10.77 15.19 -0.30
CA TYR A 176 11.91 15.78 -0.99
C TYR A 176 12.67 14.72 -1.80
N CYS A 177 12.86 14.95 -3.09
CA CYS A 177 13.81 14.20 -3.90
C CYS A 177 15.19 14.87 -3.84
N PRO A 178 16.21 14.21 -3.24
CA PRO A 178 17.55 14.76 -3.27
C PRO A 178 18.16 14.69 -4.67
N LYS A 179 19.25 15.43 -4.88
CA LYS A 179 20.08 15.26 -6.08
C LYS A 179 20.78 13.91 -6.03
N LYS A 180 20.88 13.24 -7.19
CA LYS A 180 21.62 12.00 -7.31
C LYS A 180 23.12 12.25 -7.11
N PRO A 181 23.81 11.47 -6.25
CA PRO A 181 25.27 11.47 -6.20
C PRO A 181 25.87 11.10 -7.57
N ALA A 182 27.01 11.71 -7.92
CA ALA A 182 27.63 11.50 -9.23
C ALA A 182 28.05 10.03 -9.47
N ASP A 183 28.47 9.35 -8.41
CA ASP A 183 28.97 7.98 -8.37
C ASP A 183 27.88 6.90 -8.23
N MET A 184 26.65 7.29 -7.88
CA MET A 184 25.54 6.35 -7.73
C MET A 184 24.88 6.05 -9.07
N ASN A 185 24.70 4.76 -9.39
CA ASN A 185 23.95 4.36 -10.59
C ASN A 185 22.46 4.75 -10.47
N GLU A 186 21.83 4.98 -11.62
CA GLU A 186 20.49 5.56 -11.70
C GLU A 186 19.42 4.68 -11.07
N VAL A 187 19.41 3.38 -11.39
CA VAL A 187 18.39 2.45 -10.88
C VAL A 187 18.46 2.30 -9.36
N THR A 188 19.67 2.22 -8.81
CA THR A 188 19.90 2.11 -7.36
C THR A 188 19.47 3.39 -6.65
N PHE A 189 19.78 4.55 -7.23
CA PHE A 189 19.32 5.83 -6.70
C PHE A 189 17.80 5.89 -6.64
N GLN A 190 17.12 5.55 -7.73
CA GLN A 190 15.65 5.63 -7.78
C GLN A 190 14.99 4.61 -6.85
N VAL A 191 15.53 3.39 -6.71
CA VAL A 191 15.04 2.42 -5.72
C VAL A 191 15.30 2.88 -4.28
N LYS A 192 16.44 3.54 -4.02
CA LYS A 192 16.75 4.11 -2.69
C LYS A 192 15.80 5.25 -2.32
N TYR A 193 15.47 6.10 -3.27
CA TYR A 193 14.56 7.24 -3.13
C TYR A 193 13.19 6.96 -3.77
N LYS A 194 12.69 5.74 -3.56
CA LYS A 194 11.47 5.17 -4.13
C LYS A 194 10.22 6.07 -4.11
N ALA A 195 10.10 6.95 -3.11
CA ALA A 195 8.98 7.87 -2.95
C ALA A 195 9.05 9.09 -3.87
N SER A 196 10.01 9.15 -4.79
CA SER A 196 10.19 10.22 -5.78
C SER A 196 9.98 9.75 -7.22
N PHE A 197 9.70 8.45 -7.44
CA PHE A 197 9.67 7.83 -8.77
C PHE A 197 8.44 6.96 -8.96
N ASN A 198 7.62 7.31 -9.95
CA ASN A 198 6.36 6.61 -10.24
C ASN A 198 6.58 5.12 -10.52
N TRP A 199 7.63 4.76 -11.26
CA TRP A 199 7.89 3.36 -11.59
C TRP A 199 8.24 2.49 -10.39
N VAL A 200 8.72 3.07 -9.28
CA VAL A 200 9.18 2.29 -8.12
C VAL A 200 8.02 2.00 -7.15
N THR A 201 7.11 2.97 -6.97
CA THR A 201 6.05 2.91 -5.94
C THR A 201 4.63 3.19 -6.44
N GLY A 202 4.47 3.58 -7.70
CA GLY A 202 3.22 4.08 -8.27
C GLY A 202 3.00 5.58 -7.98
N GLY A 203 4.02 6.24 -7.42
CA GLY A 203 3.93 7.62 -6.95
C GLY A 203 3.19 7.72 -5.62
N PHE A 204 3.16 8.93 -5.07
CA PHE A 204 2.60 9.12 -3.73
C PHE A 204 1.11 8.80 -3.70
N PHE A 205 0.35 9.05 -4.78
CA PHE A 205 -1.08 8.73 -4.80
C PHE A 205 -1.32 7.23 -4.57
N VAL A 206 -0.55 6.36 -5.24
CA VAL A 206 -0.68 4.91 -5.08
C VAL A 206 -0.05 4.40 -3.80
N ASP A 207 1.17 4.82 -3.46
CA ASP A 207 1.85 4.31 -2.26
C ASP A 207 1.13 4.76 -0.98
N TRP A 208 0.59 5.97 -0.95
CA TRP A 208 0.10 6.59 0.28
C TRP A 208 -1.43 6.64 0.31
N HIS A 209 -2.07 7.15 -0.74
CA HIS A 209 -3.53 7.32 -0.74
C HIS A 209 -4.31 6.00 -0.87
N CYS A 210 -3.66 4.89 -1.24
CA CYS A 210 -4.31 3.58 -1.37
C CYS A 210 -5.07 3.12 -0.11
N HIS A 211 -4.60 3.48 1.09
CA HIS A 211 -5.34 3.15 2.32
C HIS A 211 -6.69 3.85 2.38
N ASN A 212 -6.74 5.13 2.03
CA ASN A 212 -7.96 5.93 2.04
C ASN A 212 -8.92 5.48 0.93
N VAL A 213 -8.40 5.14 -0.25
CA VAL A 213 -9.20 4.57 -1.34
C VAL A 213 -9.79 3.22 -0.92
N ASP A 214 -8.99 2.33 -0.32
CA ASP A 214 -9.47 1.03 0.22
C ASP A 214 -10.57 1.21 1.27
N VAL A 215 -10.41 2.13 2.23
CA VAL A 215 -11.44 2.42 3.24
C VAL A 215 -12.68 3.04 2.62
N ALA A 216 -12.56 3.97 1.67
CA ALA A 216 -13.73 4.55 1.02
C ALA A 216 -14.54 3.51 0.24
N CYS A 217 -13.86 2.61 -0.49
CA CYS A 217 -14.51 1.50 -1.19
C CYS A 217 -15.13 0.49 -0.20
N TRP A 218 -14.50 0.29 0.97
CA TRP A 218 -15.08 -0.52 2.04
C TRP A 218 -16.35 0.08 2.63
N VAL A 219 -16.33 1.39 2.94
CA VAL A 219 -17.50 2.13 3.40
C VAL A 219 -18.62 2.03 2.37
N LYS A 220 -18.31 2.21 1.08
CA LYS A 220 -19.28 2.07 -0.01
C LYS A 220 -19.79 0.65 -0.20
N ASN A 221 -18.99 -0.34 0.21
CA ASN A 221 -19.16 -1.75 -0.11
C ASN A 221 -19.20 -2.03 -1.62
N ALA A 222 -18.39 -1.31 -2.40
CA ALA A 222 -18.26 -1.49 -3.84
C ALA A 222 -16.93 -0.92 -4.34
N TRP A 223 -16.51 -1.36 -5.52
CA TRP A 223 -15.43 -0.74 -6.28
C TRP A 223 -16.00 0.30 -7.27
N PRO A 224 -15.27 1.38 -7.57
CA PRO A 224 -15.70 2.36 -8.57
C PRO A 224 -15.67 1.78 -9.98
N VAL A 225 -16.56 2.25 -10.85
CA VAL A 225 -16.62 1.85 -12.28
C VAL A 225 -15.86 2.80 -13.20
N SER A 226 -15.63 4.04 -12.75
CA SER A 226 -14.79 5.01 -13.46
C SER A 226 -14.15 6.03 -12.53
N ALA A 227 -13.10 6.69 -13.01
CA ALA A 227 -12.50 7.86 -12.40
C ALA A 227 -12.16 8.93 -13.44
N GLN A 228 -12.19 10.18 -13.00
CA GLN A 228 -11.63 11.34 -13.70
C GLN A 228 -10.90 12.21 -12.68
N GLY A 229 -9.95 13.04 -13.12
CA GLY A 229 -9.24 13.88 -12.16
C GLY A 229 -8.33 14.93 -12.76
N MET A 230 -7.79 15.75 -11.88
CA MET A 230 -6.84 16.82 -12.17
C MET A 230 -5.64 16.71 -11.23
N GLY A 231 -4.46 17.10 -11.70
CA GLY A 231 -3.26 17.09 -10.89
C GLY A 231 -2.09 17.69 -11.65
N GLY A 232 -0.96 17.79 -10.97
CA GLY A 232 0.25 18.34 -11.58
C GLY A 232 1.41 18.37 -10.61
N ARG A 233 2.50 18.98 -11.07
CA ARG A 233 3.70 19.25 -10.28
C ARG A 233 3.99 20.75 -10.31
N CYS A 234 3.89 21.41 -9.17
CA CYS A 234 4.33 22.78 -8.98
C CYS A 234 5.83 22.85 -8.66
N TYR A 235 6.36 21.88 -7.93
CA TYR A 235 7.75 21.87 -7.44
C TYR A 235 8.56 20.74 -8.08
N ALA A 236 9.64 21.07 -8.80
CA ALA A 236 10.49 20.09 -9.47
C ALA A 236 11.20 19.13 -8.49
N GLU A 237 11.32 19.53 -7.22
CA GLU A 237 11.88 18.77 -6.12
C GLU A 237 11.04 17.55 -5.73
N ALA A 238 9.83 17.40 -6.26
CA ALA A 238 8.98 16.21 -6.11
C ALA A 238 9.47 14.99 -6.93
N GLY A 239 10.67 15.05 -7.51
CA GLY A 239 11.18 14.01 -8.38
C GLY A 239 10.30 13.87 -9.63
N ASN A 240 9.99 12.66 -10.05
CA ASN A 240 9.12 12.39 -11.22
C ASN A 240 7.62 12.55 -10.93
N LEU A 241 7.23 12.90 -9.71
CA LEU A 241 5.83 12.81 -9.28
C LEU A 241 5.04 14.08 -9.58
N PHE A 242 3.72 13.96 -9.65
CA PHE A 242 2.87 15.08 -9.27
C PHE A 242 3.06 15.38 -7.77
N ASP A 243 2.72 16.58 -7.34
CA ASP A 243 2.68 16.99 -5.93
C ASP A 243 1.24 17.25 -5.45
N HIS A 244 0.25 17.17 -6.34
CA HIS A 244 -1.17 17.24 -6.01
C HIS A 244 -2.04 16.44 -6.99
N TYR A 245 -3.10 15.84 -6.44
CA TYR A 245 -4.12 15.06 -7.14
C TYR A 245 -5.50 15.44 -6.59
N THR A 246 -6.47 15.60 -7.47
CA THR A 246 -7.89 15.60 -7.18
C THR A 246 -8.56 14.59 -8.09
N VAL A 247 -9.15 13.54 -7.53
CA VAL A 247 -9.81 12.47 -8.28
C VAL A 247 -11.26 12.41 -7.86
N GLU A 248 -12.16 12.35 -8.84
CA GLU A 248 -13.54 11.95 -8.65
C GLU A 248 -13.72 10.52 -9.19
N TYR A 249 -14.18 9.63 -8.33
CA TYR A 249 -14.57 8.28 -8.67
C TYR A 249 -16.10 8.19 -8.75
N THR A 250 -16.60 7.38 -9.67
CA THR A 250 -18.03 7.07 -9.80
C THR A 250 -18.26 5.59 -9.51
N PHE A 251 -19.19 5.29 -8.61
CA PHE A 251 -19.67 3.91 -8.36
C PHE A 251 -20.84 3.58 -9.28
N ALA A 252 -21.17 2.29 -9.42
CA ALA A 252 -22.23 1.82 -10.32
C ALA A 252 -23.62 2.43 -10.04
N ASP A 253 -23.90 2.80 -8.80
CA ASP A 253 -25.15 3.47 -8.37
C ASP A 253 -25.11 5.00 -8.51
N GLY A 254 -24.03 5.55 -9.08
CA GLY A 254 -23.83 6.99 -9.26
C GLY A 254 -23.25 7.71 -8.04
N ALA A 255 -23.03 7.03 -6.92
CA ALA A 255 -22.36 7.62 -5.76
C ALA A 255 -20.95 8.10 -6.15
N LYS A 256 -20.48 9.15 -5.46
CA LYS A 256 -19.22 9.81 -5.77
C LYS A 256 -18.21 9.67 -4.63
N LEU A 257 -16.96 9.40 -4.98
CA LEU A 257 -15.83 9.52 -4.07
C LEU A 257 -14.89 10.61 -4.57
N PHE A 258 -14.67 11.64 -3.75
CA PHE A 258 -13.70 12.68 -4.00
C PHE A 258 -12.43 12.44 -3.19
N ALA A 259 -11.30 12.25 -3.88
CA ALA A 259 -10.00 12.03 -3.28
C ALA A 259 -9.09 13.24 -3.50
N PHE A 260 -8.62 13.84 -2.41
CA PHE A 260 -7.77 15.03 -2.43
C PHE A 260 -6.42 14.71 -1.82
N SER A 261 -5.35 14.86 -2.60
CA SER A 261 -4.00 14.60 -2.14
C SER A 261 -3.06 15.73 -2.54
N ARG A 262 -2.19 16.14 -1.61
CA ARG A 262 -1.27 17.27 -1.82
C ARG A 262 -0.06 17.15 -0.90
N HIS A 263 1.11 17.52 -1.43
CA HIS A 263 2.41 17.46 -0.76
C HIS A 263 3.14 18.80 -0.90
N MET A 264 2.68 19.80 -0.14
CA MET A 264 3.17 21.17 -0.23
C MET A 264 3.29 21.79 1.16
N ASN A 265 4.40 22.50 1.39
CA ASN A 265 4.64 23.23 2.63
C ASN A 265 3.67 24.42 2.75
N ASN A 266 3.38 24.83 3.98
CA ASN A 266 2.63 26.06 4.29
C ASN A 266 1.21 26.13 3.69
N CYS A 267 0.59 24.97 3.42
CA CYS A 267 -0.81 24.87 2.99
C CYS A 267 -1.67 24.20 4.07
N TRP A 268 -3.00 24.40 4.02
CA TRP A 268 -3.97 23.74 4.91
C TRP A 268 -3.76 22.23 4.96
N GLN A 269 -3.55 21.66 6.15
CA GLN A 269 -3.26 20.25 6.34
C GLN A 269 -4.52 19.52 6.81
N THR A 270 -4.79 18.37 6.23
CA THR A 270 -5.77 17.43 6.79
C THR A 270 -5.46 16.01 6.36
N TYR A 271 -5.85 15.08 7.20
CA TYR A 271 -5.79 13.66 6.93
C TYR A 271 -7.06 13.01 7.47
N SER A 272 -8.09 12.90 6.64
CA SER A 272 -9.43 12.56 7.11
C SER A 272 -10.29 11.90 6.06
N ASP A 273 -11.19 11.03 6.51
CA ASP A 273 -12.13 10.28 5.68
C ASP A 273 -13.56 10.50 6.17
N TYR A 274 -14.45 10.82 5.25
CA TYR A 274 -15.85 11.14 5.52
C TYR A 274 -16.80 10.39 4.58
N ALA A 275 -17.99 10.07 5.09
CA ALA A 275 -19.09 9.53 4.32
C ALA A 275 -20.36 10.37 4.55
N HIS A 276 -21.14 10.55 3.49
CA HIS A 276 -22.42 11.24 3.49
C HIS A 276 -23.46 10.32 2.88
N GLY A 277 -24.56 10.13 3.61
CA GLY A 277 -25.69 9.35 3.15
C GLY A 277 -27.02 10.10 3.31
N SER A 278 -28.09 9.51 2.79
CA SER A 278 -29.41 10.15 2.72
C SER A 278 -30.03 10.48 4.08
N LYS A 279 -29.55 9.90 5.19
CA LYS A 279 -30.06 10.11 6.55
C LYS A 279 -29.06 10.77 7.51
N GLY A 280 -27.83 11.01 7.07
CA GLY A 280 -26.78 11.51 7.96
C GLY A 280 -25.39 11.47 7.37
N SER A 281 -24.39 11.59 8.23
CA SER A 281 -22.99 11.60 7.82
C SER A 281 -22.10 10.91 8.85
N ALA A 282 -20.92 10.50 8.43
CA ALA A 282 -19.94 9.83 9.28
C ALA A 282 -18.54 10.39 9.08
N VAL A 283 -17.82 10.50 10.18
CA VAL A 283 -16.37 10.64 10.22
C VAL A 283 -15.80 9.25 10.41
N ILE A 284 -14.94 8.81 9.50
CA ILE A 284 -14.29 7.49 9.56
C ILE A 284 -12.89 7.63 10.17
N MET A 285 -12.22 8.75 9.89
CA MET A 285 -10.90 9.08 10.40
C MET A 285 -10.71 10.60 10.48
N THR A 286 -10.05 11.08 11.53
CA THR A 286 -9.65 12.50 11.68
C THR A 286 -8.16 12.75 11.53
N ASN A 287 -7.31 11.77 11.80
CA ASN A 287 -5.87 11.81 11.57
C ASN A 287 -5.27 10.39 11.57
N LEU A 288 -4.01 10.25 11.17
CA LEU A 288 -3.31 8.97 11.08
C LEU A 288 -3.21 8.22 12.41
N SER A 289 -3.05 8.94 13.53
CA SER A 289 -2.75 8.37 14.84
C SER A 289 -4.00 7.93 15.61
N THR A 290 -5.17 8.50 15.31
CA THR A 290 -6.41 8.24 16.03
C THR A 290 -7.59 8.22 15.06
N PRO A 291 -8.30 7.08 14.90
CA PRO A 291 -9.45 7.02 14.00
C PRO A 291 -10.62 7.91 14.45
N ASP A 292 -10.95 7.95 15.75
CA ASP A 292 -12.06 8.73 16.33
C ASP A 292 -13.35 8.81 15.47
N PRO A 293 -13.90 7.66 15.03
CA PRO A 293 -15.02 7.66 14.12
C PRO A 293 -16.32 8.02 14.83
N ARG A 294 -17.17 8.75 14.11
CA ARG A 294 -18.41 9.36 14.62
C ARG A 294 -19.50 9.31 13.55
N ILE A 295 -20.76 9.23 13.98
CA ILE A 295 -21.94 9.29 13.12
C ILE A 295 -22.82 10.44 13.58
N TYR A 296 -23.37 11.18 12.62
CA TYR A 296 -24.23 12.33 12.82
C TYR A 296 -25.55 12.15 12.06
N LYS A 297 -26.66 12.62 12.63
CA LYS A 297 -28.00 12.58 11.99
C LYS A 297 -28.19 13.64 10.90
N SER A 298 -27.19 14.49 10.66
CA SER A 298 -27.21 15.53 9.63
C SER A 298 -25.90 15.56 8.86
N GLN A 299 -25.87 16.36 7.79
CA GLN A 299 -24.65 16.63 7.03
C GLN A 299 -23.72 17.64 7.72
N ASN A 300 -24.25 18.37 8.72
CA ASN A 300 -23.48 19.31 9.53
C ASN A 300 -22.94 18.55 10.75
N MET A 301 -21.66 18.15 10.70
CA MET A 301 -21.02 17.30 11.71
C MET A 301 -20.71 18.06 13.00
N VAL A 302 -21.75 18.48 13.73
CA VAL A 302 -21.67 19.21 15.01
C VAL A 302 -22.15 18.34 16.18
N ASP A 303 -21.67 18.63 17.39
CA ASP A 303 -21.95 17.79 18.58
C ASP A 303 -23.44 17.63 18.89
N ALA A 304 -24.27 18.64 18.59
CA ALA A 304 -25.72 18.58 18.77
C ALA A 304 -26.42 17.53 17.88
N ASP A 305 -25.76 17.11 16.79
CA ASP A 305 -26.23 16.10 15.85
C ASP A 305 -25.51 14.76 15.97
N LEU A 306 -24.59 14.61 16.94
CA LEU A 306 -23.86 13.37 17.19
C LEU A 306 -24.84 12.26 17.61
N VAL A 307 -24.81 11.16 16.86
CA VAL A 307 -25.63 9.96 17.11
C VAL A 307 -24.80 8.87 17.77
N TRP A 308 -23.56 8.72 17.32
CA TRP A 308 -22.67 7.67 17.81
C TRP A 308 -21.21 8.10 17.72
N LYS A 309 -20.42 7.63 18.68
CA LYS A 309 -18.97 7.78 18.74
C LYS A 309 -18.36 6.46 19.21
N TYR A 310 -17.21 6.08 18.67
CA TYR A 310 -16.45 4.95 19.20
C TYR A 310 -15.76 5.33 20.52
N GLU A 311 -16.11 4.65 21.61
CA GLU A 311 -15.60 4.96 22.95
C GLU A 311 -14.51 4.00 23.44
N GLN A 312 -14.35 2.85 22.77
CA GLN A 312 -13.39 1.84 23.20
C GLN A 312 -11.96 2.24 22.84
N LYS A 313 -11.00 1.73 23.61
CA LYS A 313 -9.60 1.90 23.28
C LYS A 313 -9.27 1.11 22.01
N GLU A 314 -8.62 1.78 21.06
CA GLU A 314 -8.13 1.16 19.84
C GLU A 314 -6.87 0.32 20.14
N SER A 315 -6.87 -0.93 19.72
CA SER A 315 -5.68 -1.79 19.67
C SER A 315 -4.75 -1.34 18.54
N ASN A 316 -3.50 -1.81 18.51
CA ASN A 316 -2.60 -1.49 17.41
C ASN A 316 -2.99 -2.30 16.17
N PRO A 317 -3.54 -1.68 15.10
CA PRO A 317 -3.99 -2.42 13.92
C PRO A 317 -2.84 -3.16 13.21
N TYR A 318 -1.60 -2.69 13.32
CA TYR A 318 -0.42 -3.39 12.79
C TYR A 318 -0.15 -4.71 13.52
N GLN A 319 -0.41 -4.79 14.83
CA GLN A 319 -0.27 -6.04 15.56
C GLN A 319 -1.47 -6.97 15.34
N ASP A 320 -2.67 -6.38 15.19
CA ASP A 320 -3.90 -7.14 14.97
C ASP A 320 -3.90 -7.88 13.63
N GLU A 321 -3.36 -7.29 12.55
CA GLU A 321 -3.21 -7.99 11.25
C GLU A 321 -2.26 -9.20 11.36
N TRP A 322 -1.15 -9.04 12.09
CA TRP A 322 -0.23 -10.15 12.37
C TRP A 322 -0.87 -11.23 13.23
N GLN A 323 -1.63 -10.85 14.25
CA GLN A 323 -2.35 -11.79 15.09
C GLN A 323 -3.32 -12.65 14.27
N VAL A 324 -4.12 -12.03 13.39
CA VAL A 324 -5.05 -12.75 12.51
C VAL A 324 -4.31 -13.70 11.58
N LEU A 325 -3.22 -13.27 10.94
CA LEU A 325 -2.40 -14.12 10.07
C LEU A 325 -1.83 -15.33 10.82
N LEU A 326 -1.25 -15.10 11.99
CA LEU A 326 -0.58 -16.13 12.78
C LEU A 326 -1.56 -17.15 13.36
N ASP A 327 -2.74 -16.70 13.78
CA ASP A 327 -3.83 -17.57 14.21
C ASP A 327 -4.35 -18.41 13.04
N ALA A 328 -4.54 -17.81 11.87
CA ALA A 328 -5.00 -18.51 10.68
C ALA A 328 -4.03 -19.59 10.23
N ILE A 329 -2.71 -19.34 10.30
CA ILE A 329 -1.70 -20.34 9.95
C ILE A 329 -1.73 -21.51 10.93
N ARG A 330 -1.79 -21.24 12.24
CA ARG A 330 -1.70 -22.29 13.27
C ARG A 330 -2.98 -23.12 13.40
N GLN A 331 -4.11 -22.50 13.15
CA GLN A 331 -5.43 -23.12 13.27
C GLN A 331 -5.97 -23.58 11.92
N ASP A 332 -5.16 -23.46 10.86
CA ASP A 332 -5.53 -23.73 9.47
C ASP A 332 -6.86 -23.09 9.04
N LYS A 333 -7.09 -21.84 9.47
CA LYS A 333 -8.28 -21.07 9.08
C LYS A 333 -8.03 -20.39 7.73
N PRO A 334 -9.04 -20.30 6.85
CA PRO A 334 -8.96 -19.48 5.66
C PRO A 334 -8.68 -18.02 6.01
N HIS A 335 -7.63 -17.44 5.43
CA HIS A 335 -7.32 -16.02 5.55
C HIS A 335 -6.50 -15.58 4.34
N ASN A 336 -7.15 -14.91 3.38
CA ASN A 336 -6.47 -14.42 2.19
C ASN A 336 -7.03 -13.07 1.77
N GLU A 337 -6.19 -12.05 1.79
CA GLU A 337 -6.55 -10.67 1.49
C GLU A 337 -6.03 -10.21 0.13
N ALA A 338 -5.33 -11.07 -0.60
CA ALA A 338 -4.58 -10.69 -1.79
C ALA A 338 -5.47 -10.20 -2.94
N ARG A 339 -6.62 -10.84 -3.16
CA ARG A 339 -7.59 -10.43 -4.19
C ARG A 339 -8.11 -9.03 -3.92
N ARG A 340 -8.61 -8.79 -2.70
CA ARG A 340 -9.06 -7.47 -2.25
C ARG A 340 -7.96 -6.42 -2.37
N ALA A 341 -6.72 -6.78 -2.02
CA ALA A 341 -5.58 -5.88 -2.11
C ALA A 341 -5.27 -5.49 -3.57
N GLY A 342 -5.36 -6.45 -4.50
CA GLY A 342 -5.21 -6.18 -5.94
C GLY A 342 -6.32 -5.30 -6.51
N GLU A 343 -7.57 -5.52 -6.10
CA GLU A 343 -8.71 -4.69 -6.50
C GLU A 343 -8.61 -3.25 -5.95
N ALA A 344 -8.24 -3.09 -4.68
CA ALA A 344 -7.96 -1.77 -4.10
C ALA A 344 -6.77 -1.08 -4.77
N ASN A 345 -5.73 -1.84 -5.15
CA ASN A 345 -4.61 -1.31 -5.91
C ASN A 345 -5.08 -0.79 -7.27
N LEU A 346 -5.93 -1.55 -7.99
CA LEU A 346 -6.50 -1.11 -9.28
C LEU A 346 -7.36 0.15 -9.13
N ALA A 347 -8.23 0.20 -8.11
CA ALA A 347 -9.02 1.40 -7.83
C ALA A 347 -8.11 2.64 -7.63
N THR A 348 -6.99 2.47 -6.93
CA THR A 348 -6.03 3.55 -6.71
C THR A 348 -5.27 3.91 -8.00
N LEU A 349 -4.85 2.91 -8.79
CA LEU A 349 -4.21 3.10 -10.08
C LEU A 349 -5.13 3.83 -11.06
N MET A 350 -6.42 3.51 -11.10
CA MET A 350 -7.40 4.15 -11.98
C MET A 350 -7.46 5.67 -11.74
N GLY A 351 -7.43 6.12 -10.48
CA GLY A 351 -7.39 7.55 -10.16
C GLY A 351 -6.09 8.23 -10.61
N ARG A 352 -4.96 7.53 -10.45
CA ARG A 352 -3.68 8.01 -10.96
C ARG A 352 -3.68 8.09 -12.49
N MET A 353 -4.12 7.05 -13.19
CA MET A 353 -4.23 7.01 -14.65
C MET A 353 -5.09 8.17 -15.16
N ALA A 354 -6.26 8.39 -14.55
CA ALA A 354 -7.14 9.49 -14.90
C ALA A 354 -6.45 10.86 -14.79
N THR A 355 -5.74 11.11 -13.70
CA THR A 355 -5.03 12.38 -13.50
C THR A 355 -3.79 12.54 -14.38
N HIS A 356 -2.99 11.49 -14.55
CA HIS A 356 -1.76 11.53 -15.35
C HIS A 356 -2.08 11.72 -16.84
N THR A 357 -3.11 11.04 -17.34
CA THR A 357 -3.52 11.11 -18.75
C THR A 357 -4.44 12.29 -19.04
N GLY A 358 -5.21 12.76 -18.05
CA GLY A 358 -6.30 13.72 -18.22
C GLY A 358 -7.57 13.10 -18.81
N ALA A 359 -7.65 11.77 -18.92
CA ALA A 359 -8.83 11.05 -19.42
C ALA A 359 -9.80 10.68 -18.29
N MET A 360 -11.07 10.45 -18.66
CA MET A 360 -11.93 9.61 -17.85
C MET A 360 -11.55 8.15 -18.12
N VAL A 361 -11.33 7.38 -17.06
CA VAL A 361 -10.84 6.00 -17.13
C VAL A 361 -11.87 5.09 -16.48
N THR A 362 -12.32 4.08 -17.19
CA THR A 362 -13.19 3.02 -16.65
C THR A 362 -12.37 1.92 -15.98
N TRP A 363 -13.02 1.14 -15.11
CA TRP A 363 -12.40 -0.03 -14.48
C TRP A 363 -11.85 -1.03 -15.51
N ASP A 364 -12.61 -1.27 -16.57
CA ASP A 364 -12.23 -2.22 -17.63
C ASP A 364 -11.04 -1.72 -18.44
N GLU A 365 -11.00 -0.43 -18.80
CA GLU A 365 -9.82 0.19 -19.44
C GLU A 365 -8.59 0.12 -18.54
N ALA A 366 -8.74 0.46 -17.26
CA ALA A 366 -7.65 0.36 -16.29
C ALA A 366 -7.15 -1.09 -16.20
N MET A 367 -8.04 -2.08 -16.05
CA MET A 367 -7.66 -3.50 -15.98
C MET A 367 -7.01 -4.00 -17.27
N ALA A 368 -7.48 -3.55 -18.43
CA ALA A 368 -6.99 -3.96 -19.75
C ALA A 368 -5.69 -3.27 -20.18
N SER A 369 -5.32 -2.15 -19.55
CA SER A 369 -4.12 -1.38 -19.90
C SER A 369 -2.87 -2.25 -19.98
N THR A 370 -2.11 -2.04 -21.06
CA THR A 370 -0.81 -2.68 -21.31
C THR A 370 0.36 -1.77 -20.96
N PHE A 371 0.10 -0.56 -20.45
CA PHE A 371 1.14 0.32 -19.98
C PHE A 371 1.91 -0.34 -18.82
N GLU A 372 3.24 -0.31 -18.92
CA GLU A 372 4.14 -0.87 -17.93
C GLU A 372 5.32 0.07 -17.76
N TYR A 373 5.70 0.37 -16.52
CA TYR A 373 6.89 1.20 -16.33
C TYR A 373 8.19 0.46 -16.60
N MET A 374 8.23 -0.84 -16.30
CA MET A 374 9.43 -1.65 -16.39
C MET A 374 9.12 -3.04 -16.96
N PRO A 375 9.04 -3.19 -18.29
CA PRO A 375 8.64 -4.44 -18.95
C PRO A 375 9.48 -5.68 -18.58
N ASP A 376 10.76 -5.50 -18.31
CA ASP A 376 11.69 -6.58 -17.95
C ASP A 376 12.02 -6.59 -16.44
N ILE A 377 11.05 -6.26 -15.57
CA ILE A 377 11.27 -6.19 -14.12
C ILE A 377 11.87 -7.48 -13.53
N ASP A 378 11.54 -8.63 -14.10
CA ASP A 378 12.03 -9.96 -13.68
C ASP A 378 13.54 -10.17 -13.94
N ARG A 379 14.13 -9.37 -14.83
CA ARG A 379 15.54 -9.41 -15.21
C ARG A 379 16.32 -8.20 -14.72
N LEU A 380 15.71 -7.36 -13.87
CA LEU A 380 16.34 -6.15 -13.37
C LEU A 380 17.68 -6.47 -12.67
N SER A 381 18.70 -5.73 -13.03
CA SER A 381 20.04 -5.77 -12.44
C SER A 381 20.55 -4.37 -12.14
N PHE A 382 21.71 -4.27 -11.48
CA PHE A 382 22.36 -2.97 -11.23
C PHE A 382 22.80 -2.26 -12.52
N ASP A 383 22.92 -3.00 -13.63
CA ASP A 383 23.30 -2.46 -14.95
C ASP A 383 22.09 -2.08 -15.80
N THR A 384 20.87 -2.40 -15.35
CA THR A 384 19.67 -2.05 -16.09
C THR A 384 19.41 -0.55 -15.98
N PRO A 385 19.21 0.16 -17.10
CA PRO A 385 18.86 1.58 -17.04
C PRO A 385 17.53 1.77 -16.33
N ALA A 386 17.44 2.77 -15.45
CA ALA A 386 16.16 3.16 -14.87
C ALA A 386 15.19 3.62 -15.99
N PRO A 387 13.89 3.30 -15.92
CA PRO A 387 12.94 3.66 -16.97
C PRO A 387 12.68 5.17 -17.05
N ILE A 388 13.04 5.91 -16.00
CA ILE A 388 12.91 7.36 -15.94
C ILE A 388 14.31 7.95 -15.88
N GLN A 389 14.66 8.81 -16.83
CA GLN A 389 15.96 9.48 -16.88
C GLN A 389 15.81 10.97 -16.60
N PRO A 390 16.79 11.63 -15.98
CA PRO A 390 16.76 13.08 -15.82
C PRO A 390 16.98 13.76 -17.17
N GLY A 391 16.39 14.94 -17.35
CA GLY A 391 16.67 15.81 -18.49
C GLY A 391 18.07 16.45 -18.42
N PRO A 392 18.45 17.26 -19.43
CA PRO A 392 19.74 17.99 -19.45
C PRO A 392 19.94 18.93 -18.26
N ASP A 393 18.85 19.38 -17.62
CA ASP A 393 18.82 20.22 -16.42
C ASP A 393 18.87 19.42 -15.11
N GLY A 394 18.92 18.08 -15.18
CA GLY A 394 18.89 17.18 -14.03
C GLY A 394 17.49 16.95 -13.45
N ILE A 395 16.43 17.48 -14.08
CA ILE A 395 15.05 17.34 -13.61
C ILE A 395 14.43 16.09 -14.23
N TYR A 396 13.78 15.27 -13.40
CA TYR A 396 13.02 14.11 -13.89
C TYR A 396 11.68 14.56 -14.50
N PRO A 397 11.30 14.06 -15.69
CA PRO A 397 10.10 14.52 -16.39
C PRO A 397 8.82 13.97 -15.75
N ALA A 398 8.00 14.80 -15.11
CA ALA A 398 6.70 14.35 -14.59
C ALA A 398 5.70 13.99 -15.72
N PRO A 399 4.63 13.24 -15.44
CA PRO A 399 3.51 13.04 -16.36
C PRO A 399 2.97 14.37 -16.93
N GLN A 400 2.38 14.34 -18.12
CA GLN A 400 1.80 15.50 -18.78
C GLN A 400 0.36 15.17 -19.19
N PRO A 401 -0.66 15.68 -18.47
CA PRO A 401 -2.05 15.46 -18.83
C PRO A 401 -2.33 15.91 -20.28
N GLY A 402 -3.11 15.13 -21.02
CA GLY A 402 -3.34 15.29 -22.45
C GLY A 402 -2.26 14.69 -23.37
N ARG A 403 -1.11 14.25 -22.82
CA ARG A 403 0.00 13.63 -23.58
C ARG A 403 0.41 12.26 -23.06
N THR A 404 0.52 12.11 -21.74
CA THR A 404 0.84 10.83 -21.08
C THR A 404 -0.22 9.77 -21.42
N LYS A 405 0.24 8.53 -21.65
CA LYS A 405 -0.59 7.37 -21.95
C LYS A 405 -0.33 6.29 -20.91
N GLU A 406 -1.36 5.95 -20.15
CA GLU A 406 -1.35 4.86 -19.17
C GLU A 406 -2.57 3.92 -19.32
N VAL A 407 -3.45 4.25 -20.26
CA VAL A 407 -4.62 3.50 -20.71
C VAL A 407 -4.72 3.62 -22.22
#